data_AF-A0A538GBG3-F1
#
_entry.id   AF-A0A538GBG3-F1
#
_cell.length_a   1.000
_cell.length_b   1.000
_cell.length_c   1.000
_cell.angle_alpha   90.00
_cell.angle_beta   90.00
_cell.angle_gamma   90.00
#
_symmetry.space_group_name_H-M   'P 1'
#
loop_
_entity.id
_entity.type
_entity.pdbx_description
1 polymer ?
#
loop_
_entity_poly.entity_id
_entity_poly.type
_entity_poly.pdbx_seq_one_letter_code
_entity_poly.pdbx_strand_id
1 'polypeptide(L)'
;MHQAPDSRPTERVLEAMQNPYVDAIGHLTGRRIGKRPPRDVDVERVIEGALETGTLLEINGQPDRLDLRDVHARAAMEAGLKLIVSSDAHEVRSQAYVELAVAQARRGWLTKADVANTRTWKQLDTLRKKRQ
;
A
#
# COMPACT_ATOMS: atom_id res chain seq x y z
N MET A 1 -22.25 9.73 -9.38
CA MET A 1 -20.86 9.43 -9.83
C MET A 1 -19.92 10.39 -9.10
N HIS A 2 -19.04 9.91 -8.23
CA HIS A 2 -18.05 10.74 -7.51
C HIS A 2 -16.67 10.54 -8.15
N GLN A 3 -16.47 11.07 -9.35
CA GLN A 3 -15.13 11.40 -9.81
C GLN A 3 -14.83 12.82 -9.31
N ALA A 4 -13.72 12.98 -8.60
CA ALA A 4 -13.27 14.30 -8.18
C ALA A 4 -12.89 15.11 -9.43
N PRO A 5 -13.13 16.44 -9.43
CA PRO A 5 -12.94 17.31 -10.59
C PRO A 5 -11.50 17.41 -11.12
N ASP A 6 -10.50 16.97 -10.35
CA ASP A 6 -9.09 16.93 -10.78
C ASP A 6 -8.68 15.53 -11.27
N SER A 7 -8.38 15.44 -12.57
CA SER A 7 -7.95 14.25 -13.33
C SER A 7 -6.52 13.77 -13.02
N ARG A 8 -5.95 14.15 -11.87
CA ARG A 8 -4.53 13.94 -11.52
C ARG A 8 -4.39 13.06 -10.27
N PRO A 9 -4.79 11.78 -10.32
CA PRO A 9 -4.81 10.91 -9.16
C PRO A 9 -3.40 10.62 -8.61
N THR A 10 -2.38 10.57 -9.47
CA THR A 10 -0.97 10.41 -9.06
C THR A 10 -0.50 11.58 -8.21
N GLU A 11 -0.68 12.80 -8.69
CA GLU A 11 -0.23 14.03 -8.02
C GLU A 11 -0.90 14.17 -6.64
N ARG A 12 -2.18 13.81 -6.54
CA ARG A 12 -2.90 13.81 -5.27
C ARG A 12 -2.32 12.82 -4.26
N VAL A 13 -1.89 11.64 -4.70
CA VAL A 13 -1.22 10.67 -3.82
C VAL A 13 0.14 11.21 -3.38
N LEU A 14 0.93 11.74 -4.31
CA LEU A 14 2.24 12.32 -4.02
C LEU A 14 2.14 13.49 -3.03
N GLU A 15 1.15 14.37 -3.18
CA GLU A 15 0.88 15.47 -2.25
C GLU A 15 0.52 14.94 -0.86
N ALA A 16 -0.30 13.89 -0.76
CA ALA A 16 -0.62 13.27 0.53
C ALA A 16 0.63 12.69 1.22
N MET A 17 1.57 12.11 0.46
CA MET A 17 2.83 11.58 0.98
C MET A 17 3.76 12.67 1.54
N GLN A 18 3.63 13.93 1.12
CA GLN A 18 4.42 15.04 1.67
C GLN A 18 4.07 15.34 3.12
N ASN A 19 2.85 15.03 3.56
CA ASN A 19 2.46 15.28 4.94
C ASN A 19 3.33 14.45 5.92
N PRO A 20 4.01 15.07 6.91
CA PRO A 20 4.94 14.37 7.81
C PRO A 20 4.25 13.36 8.74
N TYR A 21 2.92 13.36 8.80
CA TYR A 21 2.12 12.44 9.61
C TYR A 21 1.55 11.26 8.82
N VAL A 22 1.81 11.17 7.51
CA VAL A 22 1.33 10.07 6.66
C VAL A 22 2.39 8.98 6.56
N ASP A 23 2.26 7.96 7.41
CA ASP A 23 3.17 6.81 7.45
C ASP A 23 2.91 5.81 6.32
N ALA A 24 1.66 5.73 5.81
CA ALA A 24 1.29 4.76 4.77
C ALA A 24 0.12 5.23 3.90
N ILE A 25 0.07 4.75 2.66
CA ILE A 25 -1.07 4.88 1.75
C ILE A 25 -1.80 3.53 1.64
N GLY A 26 -3.07 3.51 2.07
CA GLY A 26 -3.96 2.35 1.98
C GLY A 26 -4.52 2.15 0.59
N HIS A 27 -4.64 0.88 0.16
CA HIS A 27 -5.27 0.40 -1.09
C HIS A 27 -5.18 1.42 -2.25
N LEU A 28 -3.94 1.64 -2.73
CA LEU A 28 -3.51 2.75 -3.58
C LEU A 28 -4.44 3.04 -4.78
N THR A 29 -4.79 2.00 -5.53
CA THR A 29 -5.55 2.17 -6.78
C THR A 29 -7.05 2.34 -6.51
N GLY A 30 -7.51 1.98 -5.31
CA GLY A 30 -8.91 2.04 -4.91
C GLY A 30 -9.83 1.09 -5.69
N ARG A 31 -9.26 0.09 -6.39
CA ARG A 31 -10.02 -0.89 -7.16
C ARG A 31 -10.98 -1.69 -6.29
N ARG A 32 -12.06 -2.16 -6.91
CA ARG A 32 -12.92 -3.24 -6.37
C ARG A 32 -13.17 -4.26 -7.46
N ILE A 33 -12.69 -5.48 -7.27
CA ILE A 33 -12.76 -6.57 -8.25
C ILE A 33 -14.23 -6.80 -8.66
N GLY A 34 -14.50 -6.77 -9.97
CA GLY A 34 -15.84 -6.91 -10.53
C GLY A 34 -16.78 -5.71 -10.34
N LYS A 35 -16.38 -4.65 -9.63
CA LYS A 35 -17.26 -3.49 -9.33
C LYS A 35 -16.69 -2.14 -9.76
N ARG A 36 -15.40 -1.91 -9.55
CA ARG A 36 -14.74 -0.64 -9.84
C ARG A 36 -13.32 -0.89 -10.35
N PRO A 37 -12.95 -0.42 -11.55
CA PRO A 37 -11.58 -0.54 -12.04
C PRO A 37 -10.61 0.25 -11.14
N PRO A 38 -9.31 -0.08 -11.16
CA PRO A 38 -8.30 0.75 -10.52
C PRO A 38 -8.34 2.19 -11.08
N ARG A 39 -8.04 3.17 -10.23
CA ARG A 39 -7.75 4.54 -10.69
C ARG A 39 -6.46 4.54 -11.51
N ASP A 40 -6.37 5.48 -12.44
CA ASP A 40 -5.20 5.67 -13.31
C ASP A 40 -4.04 6.35 -12.56
N VAL A 41 -3.50 5.66 -11.57
CA VAL A 41 -2.36 6.10 -10.77
C VAL A 41 -1.09 5.52 -11.40
N ASP A 42 -0.12 6.39 -11.64
CA ASP A 42 1.25 6.00 -12.00
C ASP A 42 1.93 5.43 -10.75
N VAL A 43 1.99 4.09 -10.68
CA VAL A 43 2.48 3.39 -9.50
C VAL A 43 4.00 3.50 -9.36
N GLU A 44 4.74 3.62 -10.46
CA GLU A 44 6.20 3.77 -10.42
C GLU A 44 6.57 5.12 -9.80
N ARG A 45 5.93 6.21 -10.25
CA ARG A 45 6.10 7.54 -9.63
C ARG A 45 5.69 7.54 -8.15
N VAL A 46 4.65 6.81 -7.78
CA VAL A 46 4.22 6.69 -6.38
C VAL A 46 5.23 5.90 -5.55
N ILE A 47 5.90 4.88 -6.11
CA ILE A 47 6.98 4.16 -5.43
C ILE A 47 8.18 5.09 -5.18
N GLU A 48 8.57 5.88 -6.18
CA GLU A 48 9.63 6.89 -6.03
C GLU A 48 9.29 7.89 -4.92
N GLY A 49 8.09 8.48 -4.97
CA GLY A 49 7.62 9.40 -3.93
C GLY A 49 7.58 8.76 -2.54
N ALA A 50 7.15 7.49 -2.45
CA ALA A 50 7.15 6.73 -1.20
C ALA A 50 8.56 6.53 -0.62
N LEU A 51 9.56 6.28 -1.46
CA LEU A 51 10.97 6.17 -1.04
C LEU A 51 11.52 7.50 -0.55
N GLU A 52 11.22 8.60 -1.26
CA GLU A 52 11.65 9.96 -0.89
C GLU A 52 11.06 10.41 0.44
N THR A 53 9.76 10.15 0.67
CA THR A 53 9.06 10.60 1.87
C THR A 53 9.15 9.62 3.03
N GLY A 54 9.63 8.40 2.79
CA GLY A 54 9.56 7.30 3.76
C GLY A 54 8.13 6.80 4.02
N THR A 55 7.19 7.02 3.08
CA THR A 55 5.81 6.54 3.19
C THR A 55 5.70 5.09 2.70
N LEU A 56 5.03 4.22 3.45
CA LEU A 56 4.82 2.83 3.08
C LEU A 56 3.59 2.66 2.16
N LEU A 57 3.54 1.57 1.38
CA LEU A 57 2.37 1.20 0.58
C LEU A 57 1.72 -0.09 1.11
N GLU A 58 0.40 -0.17 1.01
CA GLU A 58 -0.40 -1.31 1.48
C GLU A 58 -0.65 -2.37 0.40
N ILE A 59 -0.52 -3.65 0.78
CA ILE A 59 -1.15 -4.80 0.16
C ILE A 59 -2.36 -5.19 1.01
N ASN A 60 -3.53 -4.82 0.53
CA ASN A 60 -4.80 -4.99 1.19
C ASN A 60 -5.39 -6.37 0.85
N GLY A 61 -5.62 -7.18 1.88
CA GLY A 61 -6.09 -8.56 1.76
C GLY A 61 -7.59 -8.72 1.54
N GLN A 62 -8.37 -7.64 1.57
CA GLN A 62 -9.82 -7.73 1.38
C GLN A 62 -10.12 -8.44 0.04
N PRO A 63 -10.96 -9.50 0.02
CA PRO A 63 -11.13 -10.34 -1.17
C PRO A 63 -11.61 -9.60 -2.41
N ASP A 64 -12.38 -8.52 -2.23
CA ASP A 64 -12.86 -7.68 -3.33
C ASP A 64 -11.90 -6.53 -3.69
N ARG A 65 -10.73 -6.42 -3.05
CA ARG A 65 -9.69 -5.42 -3.36
C ARG A 65 -8.42 -6.08 -3.90
N LEU A 66 -7.72 -6.86 -3.07
CA LEU A 66 -6.38 -7.38 -3.32
C LEU A 66 -5.41 -6.31 -3.85
N ASP A 67 -5.35 -5.14 -3.21
CA ASP A 67 -4.68 -3.95 -3.72
C ASP A 67 -3.60 -3.49 -2.72
N LEU A 68 -2.32 -3.48 -3.02
CA LEU A 68 -1.65 -3.50 -4.32
C LEU A 68 -1.72 -4.82 -5.12
N ARG A 69 -1.65 -4.71 -6.46
CA ARG A 69 -1.39 -5.84 -7.35
C ARG A 69 -0.01 -6.46 -7.07
N ASP A 70 0.14 -7.74 -7.33
CA ASP A 70 1.38 -8.50 -7.16
C ASP A 70 2.55 -7.94 -8.00
N VAL A 71 2.30 -7.59 -9.27
CA VAL A 71 3.31 -6.95 -10.14
C VAL A 71 3.81 -5.61 -9.59
N HIS A 72 2.90 -4.85 -8.99
CA HIS A 72 3.21 -3.55 -8.38
C HIS A 72 3.91 -3.72 -7.05
N ALA A 73 3.55 -4.75 -6.29
CA ALA A 73 4.22 -5.10 -5.04
C ALA A 73 5.66 -5.55 -5.32
N ARG A 74 5.87 -6.30 -6.39
CA ARG A 74 7.19 -6.69 -6.87
C ARG A 74 8.03 -5.47 -7.24
N ALA A 75 7.49 -4.55 -8.06
CA ALA A 75 8.19 -3.32 -8.43
C ALA A 75 8.59 -2.48 -7.20
N ALA A 76 7.68 -2.34 -6.22
CA ALA A 76 7.98 -1.64 -4.98
C ALA A 76 9.11 -2.30 -4.19
N MET A 77 9.07 -3.63 -4.05
CA MET A 77 10.14 -4.39 -3.39
C MET A 77 11.47 -4.29 -4.13
N GLU A 78 11.48 -4.40 -5.46
CA GLU A 78 12.69 -4.26 -6.29
C GLU A 78 13.32 -2.87 -6.16
N ALA A 79 12.49 -1.83 -5.93
CA ALA A 79 12.95 -0.46 -5.63
C ALA A 79 13.42 -0.27 -4.17
N GLY A 80 13.30 -1.29 -3.31
CA GLY A 80 13.70 -1.25 -1.90
C GLY A 80 12.64 -0.71 -0.94
N LEU A 81 11.41 -0.48 -1.41
CA LEU A 81 10.30 -0.03 -0.58
C LEU A 81 9.75 -1.18 0.25
N LYS A 82 9.55 -0.93 1.55
CA LYS A 82 8.87 -1.88 2.44
C LYS A 82 7.36 -1.73 2.29
N LEU A 83 6.64 -2.84 2.28
CA LEU A 83 5.18 -2.87 2.15
C LEU A 83 4.50 -3.27 3.46
N ILE A 84 3.26 -2.83 3.64
CA ILE A 84 2.38 -3.25 4.74
C ILE A 84 1.39 -4.28 4.19
N VAL A 85 1.12 -5.34 4.94
CA VAL A 85 -0.01 -6.24 4.68
C VAL A 85 -1.14 -5.95 5.68
N SER A 86 -2.38 -5.93 5.20
CA SER A 86 -3.56 -5.69 6.04
C SER A 86 -4.75 -6.53 5.58
N SER A 87 -5.79 -6.62 6.43
CA SER A 87 -7.06 -7.26 6.08
C SER A 87 -8.16 -6.29 5.67
N ASP A 88 -8.05 -5.00 6.01
CA ASP A 88 -9.16 -4.03 5.94
C ASP A 88 -10.41 -4.53 6.70
N ALA A 89 -10.20 -5.19 7.84
CA ALA A 89 -11.27 -5.86 8.57
C ALA A 89 -12.30 -4.88 9.14
N HIS A 90 -13.55 -5.07 8.75
CA HIS A 90 -14.73 -4.37 9.32
C HIS A 90 -15.53 -5.25 10.29
N GLU A 91 -15.06 -6.48 10.52
CA GLU A 91 -15.61 -7.46 11.45
C GLU A 91 -14.51 -8.48 11.81
N VAL A 92 -14.66 -9.17 12.94
CA VAL A 92 -13.61 -10.04 13.50
C VAL A 92 -13.17 -11.12 12.51
N ARG A 93 -14.12 -11.80 11.84
CA ARG A 93 -13.80 -12.86 10.88
C ARG A 93 -12.96 -12.36 9.69
N SER A 94 -13.10 -11.09 9.32
CA SER A 94 -12.37 -10.49 8.21
C SER A 94 -10.88 -10.29 8.52
N GLN A 95 -10.44 -10.43 9.79
CA GLN A 95 -9.02 -10.44 10.12
C GLN A 95 -8.26 -11.57 9.42
N ALA A 96 -8.92 -12.69 9.12
CA ALA A 96 -8.31 -13.81 8.38
C ALA A 96 -7.86 -13.43 6.96
N TYR A 97 -8.40 -12.35 6.37
CA TYR A 97 -8.02 -11.90 5.03
C TYR A 97 -6.57 -11.42 4.91
N VAL A 98 -5.83 -11.25 6.03
CA VAL A 98 -4.37 -11.09 5.98
C VAL A 98 -3.71 -12.25 5.22
N GLU A 99 -4.27 -13.46 5.25
CA GLU A 99 -3.75 -14.59 4.47
C GLU A 99 -3.75 -14.32 2.95
N LEU A 100 -4.76 -13.61 2.45
CA LEU A 100 -4.83 -13.21 1.05
C LEU A 100 -3.81 -12.13 0.72
N ALA A 101 -3.58 -11.16 1.62
CA ALA A 101 -2.51 -10.17 1.47
C ALA A 101 -1.13 -10.84 1.43
N VAL A 102 -0.88 -11.83 2.28
CA VAL A 102 0.37 -12.61 2.29
C VAL A 102 0.50 -13.44 1.01
N ALA A 103 -0.57 -14.07 0.53
CA ALA A 103 -0.54 -14.77 -0.75
C ALA A 103 -0.19 -13.82 -1.92
N GLN A 104 -0.77 -12.62 -1.92
CA GLN A 104 -0.47 -11.59 -2.91
C GLN A 104 0.99 -11.10 -2.82
N ALA A 105 1.51 -10.89 -1.60
CA ALA A 105 2.91 -10.54 -1.36
C ALA A 105 3.87 -11.62 -1.90
N ARG A 106 3.56 -12.90 -1.65
CA ARG A 106 4.36 -14.04 -2.15
C ARG A 106 4.37 -14.11 -3.68
N ARG A 107 3.25 -13.79 -4.34
CA ARG A 107 3.20 -13.68 -5.81
C ARG A 107 4.07 -12.55 -6.34
N GLY A 108 4.18 -11.45 -5.60
CA GLY A 108 5.14 -10.37 -5.84
C GLY A 108 6.58 -10.67 -5.43
N TRP A 109 6.87 -11.90 -4.99
CA TRP A 109 8.19 -12.38 -4.53
C TRP A 109 8.72 -11.70 -3.27
N LEU A 110 7.85 -11.05 -2.49
CA LEU A 110 8.23 -10.47 -1.22
C LEU A 110 8.64 -11.55 -0.21
N THR A 111 9.66 -11.23 0.56
CA THR A 111 10.13 -11.99 1.71
C THR A 111 9.72 -11.31 3.02
N LYS A 112 10.07 -11.92 4.16
CA LYS A 112 9.87 -11.31 5.48
C LYS A 112 10.53 -9.91 5.58
N ALA A 113 11.70 -9.73 4.97
CA ALA A 113 12.45 -8.47 5.05
C ALA A 113 11.69 -7.29 4.44
N ASP A 114 10.87 -7.56 3.42
CA ASP A 114 10.16 -6.57 2.61
C ASP A 114 8.84 -6.14 3.25
N VAL A 115 8.31 -6.92 4.20
CA VAL A 115 7.03 -6.65 4.87
C VAL A 115 7.24 -5.98 6.23
N ALA A 116 6.73 -4.76 6.39
CA ALA A 116 6.87 -3.96 7.60
C ALA A 116 6.28 -4.66 8.84
N ASN A 117 5.14 -5.34 8.71
CA ASN A 117 4.43 -6.03 9.80
C ASN A 117 5.24 -7.14 10.50
N THR A 118 6.31 -7.64 9.87
CA THR A 118 7.12 -8.74 10.41
C THR A 118 8.15 -8.28 11.44
N ARG A 119 8.22 -6.97 11.68
CA ARG A 119 9.10 -6.30 12.62
C ARG A 119 8.44 -6.21 13.99
N THR A 120 9.27 -6.13 15.03
CA THR A 120 8.79 -5.75 16.36
C THR A 120 8.28 -4.31 16.35
N TRP A 121 7.46 -3.93 17.33
CA TRP A 121 6.98 -2.55 17.45
C TRP A 121 8.11 -1.51 17.43
N LYS A 122 9.19 -1.73 18.19
CA LYS A 122 10.34 -0.82 18.22
C LYS A 122 10.98 -0.64 16.84
N GLN A 123 11.09 -1.72 16.07
CA GLN A 123 11.65 -1.66 14.71
C GLN A 123 10.68 -1.00 13.73
N LEU A 124 9.37 -1.26 13.85
CA LEU A 124 8.36 -0.62 13.01
C LEU A 124 8.28 0.89 13.27
N ASP A 125 8.40 1.32 14.53
CA ASP A 125 8.38 2.74 14.90
C ASP A 125 9.52 3.52 14.26
N THR A 126 10.69 2.90 14.05
CA THR A 126 11.81 3.54 13.32
C THR A 126 11.55 3.74 11.83
N LEU A 127 10.57 3.03 11.24
CA LEU A 127 10.17 3.20 9.83
C LEU A 127 9.18 4.34 9.63
N ARG A 128 8.56 4.84 10.70
CA ARG A 128 7.59 5.94 10.63
C ARG A 128 8.28 7.25 10.29
N LYS A 129 7.54 8.16 9.65
CA LYS A 129 8.08 9.48 9.31
C LYS A 129 8.42 10.23 10.59
N LYS A 130 9.63 10.78 10.65
CA LYS A 130 10.03 11.64 11.77
C LYS A 130 9.24 12.94 11.71
N ARG A 131 8.58 13.26 12.81
CA ARG A 131 7.88 14.53 12.99
C ARG A 131 8.95 15.60 13.25
N GLN A 132 8.96 16.66 12.45
CA GLN A 132 9.76 17.85 12.72
C GLN A 132 9.16 18.65 13.88
#